data_AF-A0A525C5N2-F1
#
_entry.id   AF-A0A525C5N2-F1
#
_cell.length_a   1.000
_cell.length_b   1.000
_cell.length_c   1.000
_cell.angle_alpha   90.00
_cell.angle_beta   90.00
_cell.angle_gamma   90.00
#
_symmetry.space_group_name_H-M   'P 1'
#
loop_
_entity.id
_entity.type
_entity.pdbx_description
1 polymer ?
#
loop_
_entity_poly.entity_id
_entity_poly.type
_entity_poly.pdbx_seq_one_letter_code
_entity_poly.pdbx_strand_id
1 'polypeptide(L)' 'MDKEKQQALQVTKEIMVKFIEVGRVSPTNFAEIFPVVYQDVLRAVTSDSAAPTTAGKSNQGDQ' A
#
# COMPACT_ATOMS: atom_id res chain seq x y z
N MET A 1 10.68 -2.39 -14.54
CA MET A 1 9.20 -2.32 -14.40
C MET A 1 8.55 -3.68 -14.10
N ASP A 2 8.83 -4.73 -14.89
CA ASP A 2 8.13 -6.02 -14.68
C ASP A 2 8.58 -6.78 -13.44
N LYS A 3 9.86 -6.67 -13.07
CA LYS A 3 10.41 -7.28 -11.85
C LYS A 3 9.80 -6.66 -10.59
N GLU A 4 9.63 -5.34 -10.59
CA GLU A 4 9.06 -4.54 -9.51
C GLU A 4 7.58 -4.86 -9.34
N LYS A 5 6.84 -5.04 -10.45
CA LYS A 5 5.45 -5.52 -10.41
C LYS A 5 5.33 -6.93 -9.85
N GLN A 6 6.22 -7.84 -10.23
CA GLN A 6 6.26 -9.21 -9.70
C GLN A 6 6.60 -9.22 -8.21
N GLN A 7 7.59 -8.43 -7.79
CA GLN A 7 7.95 -8.26 -6.38
C GLN A 7 6.81 -7.67 -5.56
N ALA A 8 6.17 -6.61 -6.06
CA ALA A 8 5.00 -6.01 -5.40
C ALA A 8 3.86 -7.02 -5.26
N LEU A 9 3.61 -7.83 -6.30
CA LEU A 9 2.57 -8.86 -6.27
C LEU A 9 2.88 -9.94 -5.23
N GLN A 10 4.14 -10.38 -5.14
CA GLN A 10 4.56 -11.37 -4.14
C GLN A 10 4.35 -10.83 -2.72
N VAL A 11 4.86 -9.64 -2.42
CA VAL A 11 4.74 -9.02 -1.09
C VAL A 11 3.27 -8.79 -0.73
N THR A 12 2.45 -8.35 -1.70
CA THR A 12 1.01 -8.17 -1.50
C THR A 12 0.33 -9.49 -1.11
N LYS A 13 0.67 -10.60 -1.76
CA LYS A 13 0.12 -11.93 -1.41
C LYS A 13 0.46 -12.32 0.03
N GLU A 14 1.69 -12.09 0.47
CA GLU A 14 2.13 -12.41 1.83
C GLU A 14 1.40 -11.57 2.89
N ILE A 15 1.25 -10.26 2.65
CA ILE A 15 0.45 -9.37 3.52
C ILE A 15 -1.00 -9.85 3.60
N MET A 16 -1.57 -10.27 2.47
CA MET A 16 -2.96 -10.71 2.41
C MET A 16 -3.19 -12.03 3.13
N VAL A 17 -2.27 -12.99 3.00
CA VAL A 17 -2.28 -14.22 3.80
C VAL A 17 -2.24 -13.86 5.28
N LYS A 18 -1.35 -12.95 5.71
CA LYS A 18 -1.27 -12.51 7.11
C LYS A 18 -2.58 -11.88 7.61
N PHE A 19 -3.20 -11.01 6.82
CA PHE A 19 -4.47 -10.38 7.19
C PHE A 19 -5.63 -11.37 7.31
N ILE A 20 -5.65 -12.42 6.48
CA ILE A 20 -6.63 -13.50 6.59
C ILE A 20 -6.37 -14.34 7.85
N GLU A 21 -5.11 -14.70 8.12
CA GLU A 21 -4.72 -15.45 9.32
C GLU A 21 -5.10 -14.72 10.63
N VAL A 22 -5.00 -13.39 10.66
CA VAL A 22 -5.37 -12.56 11.83
C VAL A 22 -6.82 -12.08 11.81
N GLY A 23 -7.64 -12.55 10.86
CA GLY A 23 -9.08 -12.25 10.78
C GLY A 23 -9.42 -10.81 10.39
N ARG A 24 -8.51 -10.08 9.73
CA ARG A 24 -8.74 -8.70 9.22
C ARG A 24 -9.30 -8.66 7.81
N VAL A 25 -9.04 -9.70 7.02
CA VAL A 25 -9.57 -9.88 5.66
C VAL A 25 -10.25 -11.24 5.56
N SER A 26 -11.33 -11.29 4.79
CA SER A 26 -12.09 -12.49 4.48
C SER A 26 -12.20 -12.64 2.95
N PRO A 27 -12.59 -13.82 2.44
CA PRO A 27 -12.85 -13.97 1.01
C PRO A 27 -13.87 -12.96 0.45
N THR A 28 -14.85 -12.55 1.25
CA THR A 28 -15.92 -11.63 0.83
C THR A 28 -15.43 -10.22 0.50
N ASN A 29 -14.49 -9.68 1.29
CA ASN A 29 -13.95 -8.33 1.09
C ASN A 29 -12.55 -8.31 0.44
N PHE A 30 -12.02 -9.48 0.07
CA PHE A 30 -10.70 -9.61 -0.54
C PHE A 30 -10.56 -8.78 -1.83
N ALA A 31 -11.58 -8.83 -2.70
CA ALA A 31 -11.54 -8.15 -4.00
C ALA A 31 -11.45 -6.62 -3.89
N GLU A 32 -11.93 -6.05 -2.79
CA GLU A 32 -11.86 -4.61 -2.51
C GLU A 32 -10.52 -4.22 -1.89
N ILE A 33 -9.96 -5.08 -1.05
CA ILE A 33 -8.76 -4.78 -0.25
C ILE A 33 -7.48 -5.07 -1.01
N PHE A 34 -7.42 -6.17 -1.77
CA PHE A 34 -6.22 -6.57 -2.49
C PHE A 34 -5.66 -5.49 -3.42
N PRO A 35 -6.47 -4.79 -4.25
CA PRO A 35 -5.97 -3.76 -5.15
C PRO A 35 -5.35 -2.58 -4.40
N VAL A 36 -5.93 -2.19 -3.25
CA VAL A 36 -5.42 -1.07 -2.43
C VAL A 36 -4.03 -1.40 -1.90
N VAL A 37 -3.88 -2.56 -1.27
CA VAL A 37 -2.58 -3.02 -0.75
C VAL A 37 -1.57 -3.18 -1.88
N TYR A 38 -1.97 -3.74 -3.02
CA TYR A 38 -1.08 -3.89 -4.17
C TYR A 38 -0.55 -2.55 -4.67
N GLN A 39 -1.40 -1.53 -4.81
CA GLN A 39 -0.99 -0.20 -5.26
C GLN A 39 -0.06 0.48 -4.27
N ASP A 40 -0.30 0.32 -2.97
CA ASP A 40 0.57 0.88 -1.93
C ASP A 40 1.95 0.23 -1.94
N VAL A 41 2.03 -1.10 -2.07
CA VAL A 41 3.30 -1.81 -2.19
C VAL A 41 4.00 -1.47 -3.50
N LEU A 42 3.28 -1.45 -4.63
CA LEU A 42 3.83 -1.10 -5.93
C LEU A 42 4.43 0.31 -5.89
N ARG A 43 3.72 1.27 -5.30
CA ARG A 43 4.23 2.62 -5.09
C ARG A 43 5.48 2.59 -4.23
N ALA A 44 5.49 1.90 -3.09
CA ALA A 44 6.66 1.83 -2.22
C ALA A 44 7.91 1.27 -2.92
N VAL A 45 7.78 0.21 -3.73
CA VAL A 45 8.93 -0.41 -4.41
C VAL A 45 9.35 0.30 -5.70
N THR A 46 8.53 1.23 -6.20
CA THR A 46 8.85 2.05 -7.38
C THR A 46 9.22 3.49 -7.05
N SER A 47 8.85 3.97 -5.85
CA SER A 47 9.07 5.36 -5.41
C SER A 47 10.46 5.63 -4.84
N ASP A 48 11.37 4.65 -4.86
CA ASP A 48 12.78 4.85 -4.47
C ASP A 48 13.58 5.75 -5.44
N SER A 49 12.90 6.36 -6.44
CA SER A 49 13.45 7.42 -7.30
C SER A 49 12.93 8.83 -6.98
N ALA A 50 12.05 9.01 -5.99
CA ALA A 50 11.60 10.34 -5.56
C ALA A 50 11.51 10.43 -4.03
N ALA A 51 12.53 11.02 -3.41
CA ALA A 51 12.53 11.42 -2.01
C ALA A 51 11.43 12.49 -1.73
N PRO A 52 11.08 12.71 -0.44
CA PRO A 52 9.71 12.87 0.04
C PRO A 52 9.21 14.32 0.00
N THR A 53 7.90 14.53 -0.20
CA THR A 53 7.27 15.82 0.16
C THR A 53 6.54 15.68 1.48
N THR A 54 7.19 16.22 2.51
CA THR A 54 6.61 16.65 3.78
C THR A 54 5.39 17.53 3.53
N ALA A 55 4.19 17.11 3.94
CA ALA A 55 3.05 18.00 4.11
C ALA A 55 2.71 18.10 5.61
N GLY A 56 3.58 18.82 6.33
CA GLY A 56 3.33 19.27 7.68
C GLY A 56 3.35 20.81 7.73
N LYS A 57 2.19 21.39 8.10
CA LYS A 57 1.90 22.73 8.66
C LYS A 57 1.61 23.92 7.73
N SER A 58 0.38 24.41 7.84
CA SER A 58 0.03 25.72 8.46
C SER A 58 -1.50 25.70 8.69
N ASN A 59 -1.97 25.54 9.93
CA ASN A 59 -2.29 26.60 10.88
C ASN A 59 -2.83 27.88 10.23
N GLN A 60 -4.16 28.07 10.25
CA GLN A 60 -4.78 29.37 10.05
C GLN A 60 -5.78 29.61 11.20
N GLY A 61 -5.24 30.12 12.30
CA GLY A 61 -5.97 31.06 13.15
C GLY A 61 -5.57 32.46 12.68
N ASP A 62 -6.55 33.22 12.21
CA ASP A 62 -6.66 34.67 12.33
C ASP A 62 -7.92 35.11 11.58
N GLN A 63 -9.00 35.31 12.33
CA GLN A 63 -9.99 36.38 12.21
C GLN A 63 -10.96 36.33 13.39
#